data_AF-A0A935PXR5-F1
#
_entry.id   AF-A0A935PXR5-F1
#
_cell.length_a   1.000
_cell.length_b   1.000
_cell.length_c   1.000
_cell.angle_alpha   90.00
_cell.angle_beta   90.00
_cell.angle_gamma   90.00
#
_symmetry.space_group_name_H-M   'P 1'
#
loop_
_entity.id
_entity.type
_entity.pdbx_description
1 polymer ?
#
loop_
_entity_poly.entity_id
_entity_poly.type
_entity_poly.pdbx_seq_one_letter_code
_entity_poly.pdbx_strand_id
1 'polypeptide(L)'
;MDFLTFLATIVGSLAWPVSLLMALLMLRRPITELLPSLRRLRYKELEVDFGKELEKIEAVMDTVEEKTQHKGELPVEVQPEPLPKTRTELLEKIANLSPNAAILESWRNVERTLDFYFSSRGIERPRSGQTILGQLDYDPNFPRQLVSAYQELRLLRNRAAHDRENLTAEHAKEFSGLADRLTFALIQAAHP
;
A
#
# COMPACT_ATOMS: atom_id res chain seq x y z
N MET A 1 28.38 46.31 -37.17
CA MET A 1 28.07 44.92 -36.79
C MET A 1 27.29 44.32 -37.95
N ASP A 2 27.88 43.36 -38.64
CA ASP A 2 27.23 42.70 -39.78
C ASP A 2 26.07 41.84 -39.29
N PHE A 3 24.92 41.91 -39.95
CA PHE A 3 23.71 41.14 -39.60
C PHE A 3 24.00 39.62 -39.49
N LEU A 4 24.93 39.12 -40.31
CA LEU A 4 25.40 37.73 -40.28
C LEU A 4 26.11 37.38 -38.96
N THR A 5 26.88 38.31 -38.39
CA THR A 5 27.60 38.09 -37.13
C THR A 5 26.64 38.03 -35.92
N PHE A 6 25.56 38.80 -35.96
CA PHE A 6 24.51 38.75 -34.93
C PHE A 6 23.71 37.43 -34.98
N LEU A 7 23.41 36.94 -36.18
CA LEU A 7 22.69 35.67 -36.33
C LEU A 7 23.55 34.49 -35.83
N ALA A 8 24.86 34.53 -36.09
CA ALA A 8 25.80 33.49 -35.65
C ALA A 8 25.94 33.39 -34.12
N THR A 9 25.94 34.53 -33.41
CA THR A 9 26.06 34.54 -31.94
C THR A 9 24.79 34.06 -31.24
N ILE A 10 23.61 34.38 -31.79
CA ILE A 10 22.33 33.86 -31.29
C ILE A 10 22.25 32.35 -31.51
N VAL A 11 22.55 31.86 -32.72
CA VAL A 11 22.51 30.42 -33.01
C VAL A 11 23.52 29.66 -32.14
N GLY A 12 24.74 30.19 -31.96
CA GLY A 12 25.76 29.56 -31.11
C GLY A 12 25.35 29.42 -29.65
N SER A 13 24.71 30.45 -29.08
CA SER A 13 24.24 30.44 -27.69
C SER A 13 22.98 29.60 -27.48
N LEU A 14 22.09 29.54 -28.48
CA LEU A 14 20.82 28.82 -28.42
C LEU A 14 20.90 27.36 -28.91
N ALA A 15 22.00 26.95 -29.55
CA ALA A 15 22.19 25.57 -30.00
C ALA A 15 22.28 24.59 -28.83
N TRP A 16 23.00 24.93 -27.75
CA TRP A 16 23.20 24.03 -26.61
C TRP A 16 21.91 23.75 -25.80
N PRO A 17 21.09 24.76 -25.42
CA PRO A 17 19.88 24.52 -24.64
C PRO A 17 18.83 23.77 -25.46
N VAL A 18 18.72 24.10 -26.76
CA VAL A 18 17.80 23.43 -27.67
C VAL A 18 18.21 21.98 -27.87
N SER A 19 19.51 21.70 -28.03
CA SER A 19 20.01 20.33 -28.17
C SER A 19 19.77 19.50 -26.89
N LEU A 20 20.02 20.08 -25.70
CA LEU A 20 19.75 19.39 -24.43
C LEU A 20 18.24 19.12 -24.25
N LEU A 21 17.40 20.11 -24.56
CA LEU A 21 15.95 19.96 -24.49
C LEU A 21 15.44 18.88 -25.44
N MET A 22 15.96 18.87 -26.68
CA MET A 22 15.62 17.86 -27.70
C MET A 22 16.03 16.46 -27.22
N ALA A 23 17.24 16.31 -26.66
CA ALA A 23 17.72 15.05 -26.11
C ALA A 23 16.84 14.57 -24.94
N LEU A 24 16.47 15.47 -24.01
CA LEU A 24 15.61 15.14 -22.87
C LEU A 24 14.21 14.70 -23.32
N LEU A 25 13.62 15.39 -24.31
CA LEU A 25 12.31 15.03 -24.86
C LEU A 25 12.34 13.69 -25.58
N MET A 26 13.42 13.40 -26.32
CA MET A 26 13.60 12.13 -27.02
C MET A 26 13.82 10.97 -26.06
N LEU A 27 14.50 11.20 -24.93
CA LEU A 27 14.79 10.17 -23.92
C LEU A 27 13.63 9.91 -22.94
N ARG A 28 12.70 10.86 -22.80
CA ARG A 28 11.55 10.73 -21.87
C ARG A 28 10.70 9.49 -22.19
N ARG A 29 10.41 9.24 -23.47
CA ARG A 29 9.59 8.10 -23.93
C ARG A 29 10.21 6.73 -23.58
N PRO A 30 11.45 6.40 -23.99
CA PRO A 30 12.04 5.10 -23.69
C PRO A 30 12.23 4.86 -22.17
N ILE A 31 12.53 5.91 -21.40
CA ILE A 31 12.64 5.78 -19.93
C ILE A 31 11.29 5.38 -19.31
N THR A 32 10.19 5.98 -19.76
CA THR A 32 8.86 5.65 -19.23
C THR A 32 8.37 4.25 -19.62
N GLU A 33 8.81 3.71 -20.75
CA GLU A 33 8.44 2.36 -21.22
C GLU A 33 9.24 1.24 -20.53
N LEU A 34 10.47 1.52 -20.08
CA LEU A 34 11.32 0.53 -19.42
C LEU A 34 11.08 0.42 -17.90
N LEU A 35 10.50 1.47 -17.29
CA LEU A 35 10.22 1.53 -15.85
C LEU A 35 9.29 0.40 -15.34
N PRO A 36 8.23 0.00 -16.06
CA PRO A 36 7.37 -1.13 -15.66
C PRO A 36 8.10 -2.47 -15.66
N SER A 37 9.01 -2.70 -16.61
CA SER A 37 9.77 -3.95 -16.74
C SER A 37 10.76 -4.14 -15.59
N LEU A 38 11.46 -3.07 -15.19
CA LEU A 38 12.33 -3.05 -14.01
C LEU A 38 11.57 -3.36 -12.71
N ARG A 39 10.33 -2.88 -12.57
CA ARG A 39 9.47 -3.19 -11.41
C ARG A 39 9.08 -4.67 -11.35
N ARG A 40 8.72 -5.26 -12.49
CA ARG A 40 8.36 -6.69 -12.58
C ARG A 40 9.54 -7.59 -12.24
N LEU A 41 10.75 -7.23 -12.69
CA LEU A 41 11.96 -7.98 -12.38
C LEU A 41 12.27 -7.96 -10.88
N ARG A 42 12.25 -6.78 -10.24
CA ARG A 42 12.47 -6.67 -8.79
C ARG A 42 11.45 -7.45 -7.95
N TYR A 43 10.18 -7.45 -8.37
CA TYR A 43 9.14 -8.21 -7.65
C TYR A 43 9.40 -9.72 -7.73
N LYS A 44 9.76 -10.21 -8.92
CA LYS A 44 10.11 -11.62 -9.12
C LYS A 44 11.37 -12.04 -8.36
N GLU A 45 12.39 -11.17 -8.33
CA GLU A 45 13.60 -11.39 -7.53
C GLU A 45 13.27 -11.46 -6.02
N LEU A 46 12.42 -10.56 -5.52
CA LEU A 46 11.98 -10.55 -4.13
C LEU A 46 11.20 -11.83 -3.74
N GLU A 47 10.29 -12.32 -4.60
CA GLU A 47 9.57 -13.57 -4.37
C GLU A 47 10.52 -14.78 -4.33
N VAL A 48 11.50 -14.82 -5.23
CA VAL A 48 12.50 -15.90 -5.29
C VAL A 48 13.41 -15.88 -4.06
N ASP A 49 13.83 -14.69 -3.61
CA ASP A 49 14.67 -14.55 -2.42
C ASP A 49 13.92 -14.94 -1.16
N PHE A 50 12.64 -14.54 -1.04
CA PHE A 50 11.78 -14.94 0.08
C PHE A 50 11.57 -16.47 0.13
N GLY A 51 11.32 -17.12 -1.01
CA GLY A 51 11.19 -18.57 -1.10
C GLY A 51 12.46 -19.31 -0.66
N LYS A 52 13.63 -18.84 -1.09
CA LYS A 52 14.93 -19.41 -0.68
C LYS A 52 15.22 -19.21 0.81
N GLU A 53 14.81 -18.09 1.38
CA GLU A 53 14.98 -17.83 2.81
C GLU A 53 14.06 -18.75 3.63
N LEU A 54 12.83 -18.99 3.17
CA LEU A 54 11.92 -19.94 3.79
C LEU A 54 12.46 -21.39 3.74
N GLU A 55 12.97 -21.83 2.58
CA GLU A 55 13.56 -23.16 2.40
C GLU A 55 14.77 -23.39 3.32
N LYS A 56 15.61 -22.36 3.53
CA LYS A 56 16.71 -22.43 4.50
C LYS A 56 16.22 -22.56 5.94
N ILE A 57 15.13 -21.86 6.29
CA ILE A 57 14.54 -21.95 7.63
C ILE A 57 13.94 -23.34 7.83
N GLU A 58 13.21 -23.88 6.85
CA GLU A 58 12.67 -25.25 6.89
C GLU A 58 13.78 -26.28 7.06
N ALA A 59 14.86 -26.21 6.28
CA ALA A 59 16.00 -27.12 6.43
C ALA A 59 16.66 -27.04 7.82
N VAL A 60 16.73 -25.85 8.42
CA VAL A 60 17.23 -25.69 9.79
C VAL A 60 16.25 -26.32 10.79
N MET A 61 14.95 -26.08 10.64
CA MET A 61 13.92 -26.66 11.51
C MET A 61 13.93 -28.19 11.44
N ASP A 62 14.01 -28.78 10.25
CA ASP A 62 14.09 -30.23 10.05
C ASP A 62 15.32 -30.82 10.76
N THR A 63 16.48 -30.15 10.67
CA THR A 63 17.70 -30.60 11.37
C THR A 63 17.63 -30.42 12.89
N VAL A 64 16.82 -29.48 13.38
CA VAL A 64 16.59 -29.26 14.81
C VAL A 64 15.60 -30.28 15.35
N GLU A 65 14.52 -30.59 14.62
CA GLU A 65 13.56 -31.64 14.93
C GLU A 65 14.23 -33.01 14.96
N GLU A 66 15.06 -33.33 13.97
CA GLU A 66 15.84 -34.58 13.93
C GLU A 66 16.79 -34.71 15.14
N LYS A 67 17.31 -33.59 15.65
CA LYS A 67 18.17 -33.55 16.86
C LYS A 67 17.40 -33.51 18.18
N THR A 68 16.12 -33.13 18.18
CA THR A 68 15.29 -33.01 19.39
C THR A 68 14.36 -34.23 19.63
N GLN A 69 14.32 -35.20 18.72
CA GLN A 69 13.58 -36.46 18.87
C GLN A 69 14.06 -37.37 20.02
N HIS A 70 15.13 -37.01 20.74
CA HIS A 70 15.53 -37.67 21.98
C HIS A 70 15.60 -36.66 23.13
N LYS A 71 14.44 -36.25 23.67
CA LYS A 71 14.17 -36.12 25.13
C LYS A 71 12.87 -35.35 25.38
N GLY A 72 11.86 -36.07 25.87
CA GLY A 72 10.84 -35.55 26.76
C GLY A 72 9.55 -35.09 26.07
N GLU A 73 8.46 -35.73 26.48
CA GLU A 73 7.05 -35.34 26.33
C GLU A 73 6.85 -33.85 26.00
N LEU A 74 6.22 -33.60 24.84
CA LEU A 74 5.64 -32.31 24.49
C LEU A 74 4.76 -31.84 25.66
N PRO A 75 5.10 -30.73 26.34
CA PRO A 75 4.21 -30.17 27.32
C PRO A 75 3.05 -29.53 26.58
N VAL A 76 1.84 -30.01 26.87
CA VAL A 76 0.54 -29.45 26.49
C VAL A 76 0.15 -29.72 25.04
N GLU A 77 -0.82 -30.63 24.87
CA GLU A 77 -1.71 -30.67 23.72
C GLU A 77 -2.38 -29.30 23.60
N VAL A 78 -1.83 -28.45 22.71
CA VAL A 78 -2.42 -27.17 22.35
C VAL A 78 -3.71 -27.50 21.62
N GLN A 79 -4.82 -27.57 22.38
CA GLN A 79 -6.14 -27.67 21.80
C GLN A 79 -6.27 -26.50 20.80
N PRO A 80 -6.50 -26.76 19.51
CA PRO A 80 -6.60 -25.70 18.53
C PRO A 80 -7.76 -24.81 18.95
N GLU A 81 -7.43 -23.56 19.31
CA GLU A 81 -8.45 -22.56 19.62
C GLU A 81 -9.42 -22.52 18.42
N PRO A 82 -10.75 -22.55 18.65
CA PRO A 82 -11.70 -22.56 17.55
C PRO A 82 -11.42 -21.39 16.60
N LEU A 83 -11.32 -21.74 15.31
CA LEU A 83 -11.12 -20.76 14.24
C LEU A 83 -12.19 -19.67 14.33
N PRO A 84 -11.82 -18.38 14.17
CA PRO A 84 -12.79 -17.30 14.16
C PRO A 84 -13.81 -17.53 13.04
N LYS A 85 -15.10 -17.48 13.39
CA LYS A 85 -16.20 -17.75 12.45
C LYS A 85 -16.60 -16.51 11.67
N THR A 86 -16.29 -15.33 12.21
CA THR A 86 -16.62 -14.03 11.60
C THR A 86 -15.40 -13.13 11.50
N ARG A 87 -15.44 -12.18 10.55
CA ARG A 87 -14.39 -11.14 10.41
C ARG A 87 -14.23 -10.34 11.69
N THR A 88 -15.33 -10.06 12.39
CA THR A 88 -15.33 -9.34 13.66
C THR A 88 -14.56 -10.12 14.72
N GLU A 89 -14.84 -11.42 14.89
CA GLU A 89 -14.09 -12.29 15.81
C GLU A 89 -12.61 -12.36 15.45
N LEU A 90 -12.28 -12.43 14.15
CA LEU A 90 -10.88 -12.40 13.70
C LEU A 90 -10.21 -11.08 14.08
N LEU A 91 -10.85 -9.94 13.84
CA LEU A 91 -10.29 -8.62 14.17
C LEU A 91 -10.15 -8.44 15.68
N GLU A 92 -11.06 -8.98 16.50
CA GLU A 92 -10.93 -8.97 17.95
C GLU A 92 -9.74 -9.80 18.43
N LYS A 93 -9.57 -11.01 17.89
CA LYS A 93 -8.39 -11.84 18.19
C LYS A 93 -7.09 -11.14 17.78
N ILE A 94 -7.05 -10.55 16.59
CA ILE A 94 -5.86 -9.80 16.12
C ILE A 94 -5.63 -8.57 17.01
N ALA A 95 -6.67 -7.83 17.40
CA ALA A 95 -6.53 -6.63 18.22
C ALA A 95 -5.95 -6.94 19.60
N ASN A 96 -6.31 -8.07 20.19
CA ASN A 96 -5.76 -8.52 21.47
C ASN A 96 -4.28 -8.94 21.36
N LEU A 97 -3.86 -9.49 20.23
CA LEU A 97 -2.46 -9.91 20.00
C LEU A 97 -1.57 -8.76 19.52
N SER A 98 -2.09 -7.95 18.60
CA SER A 98 -1.40 -6.84 17.96
C SER A 98 -2.42 -5.80 17.47
N PRO A 99 -2.65 -4.73 18.27
CA PRO A 99 -3.50 -3.62 17.88
C PRO A 99 -3.14 -2.98 16.53
N ASN A 100 -1.83 -2.84 16.27
CA ASN A 100 -1.29 -2.39 14.98
C ASN A 100 -1.80 -3.26 13.82
N ALA A 101 -1.68 -4.59 13.96
CA ALA A 101 -2.05 -5.51 12.89
C ALA A 101 -3.56 -5.46 12.62
N ALA A 102 -4.37 -5.30 13.68
CA ALA A 102 -5.81 -5.15 13.54
C ALA A 102 -6.19 -3.84 12.81
N ILE A 103 -5.49 -2.74 13.07
CA ILE A 103 -5.67 -1.47 12.33
C ILE A 103 -5.33 -1.65 10.85
N LEU A 104 -4.19 -2.30 10.55
CA LEU A 104 -3.77 -2.55 9.16
C LEU A 104 -4.75 -3.47 8.42
N GLU A 105 -5.24 -4.53 9.08
CA GLU A 105 -6.21 -5.46 8.50
C GLU A 105 -7.59 -4.81 8.32
N SER A 106 -7.99 -3.92 9.24
CA SER A 106 -9.21 -3.13 9.10
C SER A 106 -9.12 -2.18 7.89
N TRP A 107 -7.97 -1.52 7.72
CA TRP A 107 -7.73 -0.60 6.60
C TRP A 107 -7.71 -1.29 5.23
N ARG A 108 -7.27 -2.55 5.14
CA ARG A 108 -7.33 -3.33 3.88
C ARG A 108 -8.73 -3.38 3.27
N ASN A 109 -9.78 -3.39 4.10
CA ASN A 109 -11.15 -3.37 3.60
C ASN A 109 -11.53 -2.03 2.96
N VAL A 110 -11.06 -0.92 3.54
CA VAL A 110 -11.20 0.42 2.96
C VAL A 110 -10.50 0.47 1.60
N GLU A 111 -9.30 -0.10 1.49
CA GLU A 111 -8.55 -0.12 0.22
C GLU A 111 -9.26 -0.93 -0.87
N ARG A 112 -9.78 -2.13 -0.55
CA ARG A 112 -10.58 -2.92 -1.49
C ARG A 112 -11.85 -2.19 -1.92
N THR A 113 -12.47 -1.46 -0.99
CA THR A 113 -13.68 -0.68 -1.29
C THR A 113 -13.37 0.54 -2.15
N LEU A 114 -12.22 1.18 -1.95
CA LEU A 114 -11.73 2.22 -2.85
C LEU A 114 -11.49 1.67 -4.26
N ASP A 115 -10.87 0.48 -4.38
CA ASP A 115 -10.72 -0.20 -5.67
C ASP A 115 -12.07 -0.40 -6.36
N PHE A 116 -13.07 -0.88 -5.63
CA PHE A 116 -14.44 -1.02 -6.14
C PHE A 116 -15.06 0.33 -6.54
N TYR A 117 -14.96 1.35 -5.68
CA TYR A 117 -15.52 2.69 -5.90
C TYR A 117 -14.95 3.37 -7.15
N PHE A 118 -13.65 3.25 -7.40
CA PHE A 118 -13.03 3.80 -8.61
C PHE A 118 -13.37 2.95 -9.85
N SER A 119 -13.36 1.63 -9.70
CA SER A 119 -13.69 0.72 -10.80
C SER A 119 -15.14 0.90 -11.28
N SER A 120 -16.09 1.16 -10.37
CA SER A 120 -17.49 1.42 -10.75
C SER A 120 -17.68 2.69 -11.60
N ARG A 121 -16.69 3.59 -11.57
CA ARG A 121 -16.63 4.82 -12.38
C ARG A 121 -15.79 4.66 -13.65
N GLY A 122 -15.26 3.47 -13.91
CA GLY A 122 -14.38 3.21 -15.05
C GLY A 122 -12.99 3.84 -14.92
N ILE A 123 -12.55 4.17 -13.70
CA ILE A 123 -11.26 4.80 -13.44
C ILE A 123 -10.39 3.83 -12.63
N GLU A 124 -9.12 3.69 -12.99
CA GLU A 124 -8.16 2.93 -12.16
C GLU A 124 -7.86 3.72 -10.88
N ARG A 125 -7.86 3.04 -9.71
CA ARG A 125 -7.57 3.70 -8.43
C ARG A 125 -6.20 4.39 -8.47
N PRO A 126 -6.13 5.69 -8.16
CA PRO A 126 -4.85 6.38 -8.04
C PRO A 126 -3.98 5.78 -6.93
N ARG A 127 -2.67 5.64 -7.17
CA ARG A 127 -1.73 5.14 -6.14
C ARG A 127 -1.44 6.16 -5.04
N SER A 128 -1.58 7.46 -5.36
CA SER A 128 -1.34 8.55 -4.43
C SER A 128 -2.58 8.79 -3.57
N GLY A 129 -2.42 8.71 -2.25
CA GLY A 129 -3.50 9.07 -1.32
C GLY A 129 -3.96 10.52 -1.50
N GLN A 130 -3.09 11.43 -1.92
CA GLN A 130 -3.48 12.83 -2.17
C GLN A 130 -4.39 12.95 -3.40
N THR A 131 -4.13 12.15 -4.42
CA THR A 131 -4.99 12.10 -5.62
C THR A 131 -6.33 11.48 -5.31
N ILE A 132 -6.36 10.41 -4.49
CA ILE A 132 -7.62 9.83 -3.99
C ILE A 132 -8.43 10.90 -3.23
N LEU A 133 -7.80 11.65 -2.32
CA LEU A 133 -8.48 12.73 -1.58
C LEU A 133 -9.10 13.77 -2.50
N GLY A 134 -8.34 14.22 -3.51
CA GLY A 134 -8.86 15.17 -4.48
C GLY A 134 -10.09 14.63 -5.21
N GLN A 135 -10.03 13.39 -5.70
CA GLN A 135 -11.16 12.78 -6.41
C GLN A 135 -12.39 12.58 -5.51
N LEU A 136 -12.19 12.22 -4.23
CA LEU A 136 -13.29 12.11 -3.27
C LEU A 136 -13.93 13.47 -2.96
N ASP A 137 -13.17 14.56 -2.88
CA ASP A 137 -13.71 15.92 -2.63
C ASP A 137 -14.51 16.46 -3.83
N TYR A 138 -14.22 15.98 -5.05
CA TYR A 138 -14.98 16.33 -6.25
C TYR A 138 -16.28 15.51 -6.43
N ASP A 139 -16.48 14.43 -5.67
CA ASP A 139 -17.67 13.60 -5.80
C ASP A 139 -18.85 14.19 -5.00
N PRO A 140 -19.96 14.59 -5.65
CA PRO A 140 -21.13 15.13 -4.95
C PRO A 140 -21.78 14.11 -3.99
N ASN A 141 -21.60 12.80 -4.22
CA ASN A 141 -22.14 11.75 -3.36
C ASN A 141 -21.22 11.43 -2.17
N PHE A 142 -20.08 12.11 -2.05
CA PHE A 142 -19.12 11.91 -0.98
C PHE A 142 -18.86 13.24 -0.23
N PRO A 143 -19.64 13.54 0.82
CA PRO A 143 -19.59 14.85 1.47
C PRO A 143 -18.23 15.12 2.10
N ARG A 144 -17.85 16.41 2.17
CA ARG A 144 -16.54 16.87 2.65
C ARG A 144 -16.17 16.33 4.05
N GLN A 145 -17.14 16.13 4.92
CA GLN A 145 -16.91 15.53 6.25
C GLN A 145 -16.35 14.10 6.14
N LEU A 146 -16.81 13.31 5.17
CA LEU A 146 -16.28 11.96 4.92
C LEU A 146 -14.91 12.00 4.25
N VAL A 147 -14.63 13.02 3.44
CA VAL A 147 -13.27 13.27 2.90
C VAL A 147 -12.28 13.52 4.04
N SER A 148 -12.64 14.40 4.98
CA SER A 148 -11.84 14.66 6.19
C SER A 148 -11.65 13.40 7.02
N ALA A 149 -12.72 12.62 7.26
CA ALA A 149 -12.64 11.37 8.00
C ALA A 149 -11.72 10.34 7.33
N TYR A 150 -11.76 10.22 5.99
CA TYR A 150 -10.82 9.37 5.25
C TYR A 150 -9.37 9.84 5.43
N GLN A 151 -9.11 11.15 5.33
CA GLN A 151 -7.78 11.70 5.54
C GLN A 151 -7.25 11.39 6.94
N GLU A 152 -8.06 11.61 7.97
CA GLU A 152 -7.69 11.36 9.37
C GLU A 152 -7.43 9.87 9.62
N LEU A 153 -8.31 8.98 9.15
CA LEU A 153 -8.10 7.53 9.27
C LEU A 153 -6.85 7.06 8.54
N ARG A 154 -6.53 7.63 7.36
CA ARG A 154 -5.28 7.33 6.65
C ARG A 154 -4.05 7.73 7.46
N LEU A 155 -4.09 8.91 8.09
CA LEU A 155 -3.00 9.39 8.94
C LEU A 155 -2.85 8.53 10.20
N LEU A 156 -3.95 8.11 10.82
CA LEU A 156 -3.95 7.19 11.95
C LEU A 156 -3.37 5.83 11.58
N ARG A 157 -3.77 5.26 10.44
CA ARG A 157 -3.18 4.01 9.91
C ARG A 157 -1.68 4.13 9.70
N ASN A 158 -1.24 5.25 9.14
CA ASN A 158 0.18 5.50 8.91
C ASN A 158 0.96 5.60 10.23
N ARG A 159 0.40 6.31 11.23
CA ARG A 159 1.00 6.38 12.57
C ARG A 159 1.06 5.00 13.21
N ALA A 160 -0.02 4.23 13.15
CA ALA A 160 -0.09 2.89 13.71
C ALA A 160 0.95 1.95 13.10
N ALA A 161 1.26 2.09 11.81
CA ALA A 161 2.30 1.31 11.14
C ALA A 161 3.72 1.56 11.68
N HIS A 162 4.00 2.79 12.17
CA HIS A 162 5.33 3.21 12.63
C HIS A 162 5.48 3.20 14.16
N ASP A 163 4.42 3.54 14.90
CA ASP A 163 4.41 3.62 16.37
C ASP A 163 3.55 2.50 16.96
N ARG A 164 4.22 1.48 17.51
CA ARG A 164 3.60 0.25 18.02
C ARG A 164 3.38 0.26 19.52
N GLU A 165 4.06 1.12 20.28
CA GLU A 165 4.12 1.03 21.74
C GLU A 165 2.90 1.64 22.44
N ASN A 166 2.17 2.55 21.79
CA ASN A 166 1.05 3.28 22.41
C ASN A 166 -0.35 2.82 21.96
N LEU A 167 -0.45 1.73 21.20
CA LEU A 167 -1.74 1.24 20.69
C LEU A 167 -2.35 0.20 21.62
N THR A 168 -3.65 0.33 21.88
CA THR A 168 -4.43 -0.61 22.68
C THR A 168 -5.42 -1.36 21.79
N ALA A 169 -5.90 -2.52 22.26
CA ALA A 169 -6.92 -3.27 21.55
C ALA A 169 -8.20 -2.44 21.35
N GLU A 170 -8.53 -1.55 22.29
CA GLU A 170 -9.67 -0.64 22.18
C GLU A 170 -9.50 0.36 21.03
N HIS A 171 -8.33 0.99 20.89
CA HIS A 171 -8.03 1.87 19.75
C HIS A 171 -8.20 1.14 18.42
N ALA A 172 -7.81 -0.14 18.35
CA ALA A 172 -7.96 -0.94 17.15
C ALA A 172 -9.44 -1.27 16.84
N LYS A 173 -10.25 -1.57 17.87
CA LYS A 173 -11.70 -1.78 17.72
C LYS A 173 -12.42 -0.51 17.26
N GLU A 174 -12.12 0.62 17.87
CA GLU A 174 -12.67 1.92 17.47
C GLU A 174 -12.30 2.25 16.02
N PHE A 175 -11.03 2.08 15.65
CA PHE A 175 -10.57 2.27 14.28
C PHE A 175 -11.31 1.37 13.30
N SER A 176 -11.47 0.08 13.62
CA SER A 176 -12.22 -0.86 12.78
C SER A 176 -13.66 -0.39 12.56
N GLY A 177 -14.35 0.03 13.63
CA GLY A 177 -15.71 0.54 13.54
C GLY A 177 -15.84 1.79 12.67
N LEU A 178 -14.85 2.69 12.70
CA LEU A 178 -14.81 3.86 11.82
C LEU A 178 -14.49 3.48 10.36
N ALA A 179 -13.56 2.54 10.16
CA ALA A 179 -13.20 2.03 8.84
C ALA A 179 -14.37 1.32 8.14
N ASP A 180 -15.19 0.57 8.88
CA ASP A 180 -16.39 -0.07 8.34
C ASP A 180 -17.47 0.94 7.97
N ARG A 181 -17.67 2.01 8.77
CA ARG A 181 -18.58 3.12 8.40
C ARG A 181 -18.12 3.85 7.14
N LEU A 182 -16.82 4.10 7.01
CA LEU A 182 -16.25 4.70 5.82
C LEU A 182 -16.42 3.81 4.59
N THR A 183 -16.20 2.50 4.75
CA THR A 183 -16.43 1.49 3.71
C THR A 183 -17.88 1.53 3.23
N PHE A 184 -18.84 1.57 4.15
CA PHE A 184 -20.26 1.68 3.81
C PHE A 184 -20.57 2.96 3.03
N ALA A 185 -20.01 4.11 3.43
CA ALA A 185 -20.16 5.36 2.71
C ALA A 185 -19.58 5.32 1.30
N LEU A 186 -18.40 4.70 1.12
CA LEU A 186 -17.78 4.52 -0.20
C LEU A 186 -18.64 3.63 -1.11
N ILE A 187 -19.24 2.56 -0.58
CA ILE A 187 -20.16 1.71 -1.35
C ILE A 187 -21.40 2.50 -1.77
N GLN A 188 -22.02 3.24 -0.86
CA GLN A 188 -23.18 4.07 -1.19
C GLN A 188 -22.86 5.09 -2.27
N ALA A 189 -21.73 5.79 -2.16
CA ALA A 189 -21.30 6.74 -3.17
C ALA A 189 -21.03 6.04 -4.51
N ALA A 190 -20.60 4.78 -4.51
CA ALA A 190 -20.32 3.99 -5.72
C ALA A 190 -21.56 3.55 -6.52
N HIS A 191 -22.74 3.61 -5.91
CA HIS A 191 -24.03 3.32 -6.55
C HIS A 191 -24.87 4.61 -6.64
N PRO A 192 -24.62 5.47 -7.65
CA PRO A 192 -25.44 6.67 -7.90
C PRO A 192 -26.85 6.32 -8.38
#